data_AF-A0A9Q0YCV5-F1
#
_entry.id   AF-A0A9Q0YCV5-F1
#
_cell.length_a   1.000
_cell.length_b   1.000
_cell.length_c   1.000
_cell.angle_alpha   90.00
_cell.angle_beta   90.00
_cell.angle_gamma   90.00
#
_symmetry.space_group_name_H-M   'P 1'
#
loop_
_entity.id
_entity.type
_entity.pdbx_description
1 polymer ?
#
loop_
_entity_poly.entity_id
_entity_poly.type
_entity_poly.pdbx_seq_one_letter_code
_entity_poly.pdbx_strand_id
1 'polypeptide(L)'
;MPLLKSLPKKSYWKLNTSLLTDCKFDNEFRVYYSMWRTLKPGFASIKEWWENVKMRIRELGVIHGVRRAREKRDLLIALQSRCLEGDTEDVERILLEEQRGAFVRSREKVLEKGEIPSGYFYTKERNAAEAKQILSVKGENGNIVSGDNVRRVFQDFYTKLYSTENDIDVECQSELLNCIKSKVADADRLDLDRPLSS
;
A
#
# COMPACT_ATOMS: atom_id res chain seq x y z
N MET A 1 -30.23 -14.88 18.51
CA MET A 1 -28.88 -14.29 18.68
C MET A 1 -28.10 -14.50 17.40
N PRO A 2 -27.66 -13.46 16.67
CA PRO A 2 -26.76 -13.66 15.56
C PRO A 2 -25.31 -13.77 16.06
N LEU A 3 -24.66 -14.85 15.66
CA LEU A 3 -23.25 -15.14 15.89
C LEU A 3 -22.38 -14.05 15.23
N LEU A 4 -21.59 -13.35 16.06
CA LEU A 4 -20.61 -12.37 15.60
C LEU A 4 -19.51 -13.11 14.82
N LYS A 5 -19.41 -12.83 13.51
CA LYS A 5 -18.34 -13.36 12.65
C LYS A 5 -16.98 -12.98 13.27
N SER A 6 -16.08 -13.96 13.38
CA SER A 6 -14.76 -13.79 13.99
C SER A 6 -13.95 -12.74 13.25
N LEU A 7 -13.46 -11.74 13.99
CA LEU A 7 -12.58 -10.69 13.47
C LEU A 7 -11.17 -11.25 13.20
N PRO A 8 -10.48 -10.78 12.14
CA PRO A 8 -9.12 -11.20 11.83
C PRO A 8 -8.15 -10.81 12.96
N LYS A 9 -7.10 -11.63 13.16
CA LYS A 9 -6.13 -11.56 14.28
C LYS A 9 -5.78 -10.12 14.71
N LYS A 10 -6.12 -9.80 15.96
CA LYS A 10 -5.74 -8.65 16.82
C LYS A 10 -5.24 -7.39 16.08
N SER A 11 -6.17 -6.55 15.62
CA SER A 11 -5.94 -5.11 15.72
C SER A 11 -6.44 -4.65 17.09
N TYR A 12 -5.54 -4.20 17.95
CA TYR A 12 -5.94 -3.49 19.17
C TYR A 12 -6.66 -2.21 18.75
N TRP A 13 -7.79 -1.89 19.39
CA TRP A 13 -8.47 -0.63 19.14
C TRP A 13 -7.52 0.53 19.48
N LYS A 14 -7.28 1.41 18.52
CA LYS A 14 -6.51 2.65 18.70
C LYS A 14 -7.48 3.80 18.84
N LEU A 15 -7.39 4.54 19.94
CA LEU A 15 -8.14 5.77 20.11
C LEU A 15 -7.60 6.83 19.13
N ASN A 16 -8.50 7.51 18.43
CA ASN A 16 -8.14 8.69 17.66
C ASN A 16 -7.76 9.82 18.63
N THR A 17 -6.47 10.13 18.72
CA THR A 17 -5.93 11.11 19.67
C THR A 17 -6.43 12.54 19.41
N SER A 18 -6.89 12.86 18.20
CA SER A 18 -7.53 14.14 17.91
C SER A 18 -8.87 14.37 18.62
N LEU A 19 -9.43 13.33 19.25
CA LEU A 19 -10.58 13.47 20.14
C LEU A 19 -10.18 14.03 21.51
N LEU A 20 -8.93 13.86 21.94
CA LEU A 20 -8.47 14.34 23.24
C LEU A 20 -8.35 15.87 23.29
N THR A 21 -8.24 16.52 22.15
CA THR A 21 -8.22 17.98 22.02
C THR A 21 -9.60 18.58 21.79
N ASP A 22 -10.64 17.76 21.68
CA ASP A 22 -12.02 18.20 21.43
C ASP A 22 -12.71 18.51 22.77
N CYS A 23 -13.05 19.78 23.00
CA CYS A 23 -13.68 20.23 24.24
C CYS A 23 -15.06 19.59 24.47
N LYS A 24 -15.81 19.26 23.41
CA LYS A 24 -17.10 18.56 23.53
C LYS A 24 -16.88 17.16 24.06
N PHE A 25 -15.87 16.46 23.53
CA PHE A 25 -15.51 15.12 23.99
C PHE A 25 -15.01 15.13 25.43
N ASP A 26 -14.15 16.08 25.81
CA ASP A 26 -13.65 16.19 27.19
C ASP A 26 -14.78 16.42 28.20
N ASN A 27 -15.71 17.33 27.89
CA ASN A 27 -16.87 17.58 28.74
C ASN A 27 -17.77 16.36 28.87
N GLU A 28 -18.10 15.71 27.75
CA GLU A 28 -18.93 14.51 27.72
C GLU A 28 -18.28 13.36 28.49
N PHE A 29 -16.96 13.17 28.31
CA PHE A 29 -16.17 12.20 29.06
C PHE A 29 -16.20 12.49 30.56
N ARG A 30 -16.00 13.74 31.00
CA ARG A 30 -16.03 14.10 32.43
C ARG A 30 -17.38 13.77 33.06
N VAL A 31 -18.47 14.10 32.38
CA VAL A 31 -19.84 13.81 32.84
C VAL A 31 -20.03 12.31 32.95
N TYR A 32 -19.79 11.55 31.89
CA TYR A 32 -19.99 10.10 31.91
C TYR A 32 -19.05 9.37 32.87
N TYR A 33 -17.79 9.78 32.95
CA TYR A 33 -16.83 9.19 33.88
C TYR A 33 -17.25 9.45 35.33
N SER A 34 -17.77 10.64 35.64
CA SER A 34 -18.31 10.93 36.98
C SER A 34 -19.44 9.96 37.35
N MET A 35 -20.34 9.66 36.41
CA MET A 35 -21.41 8.67 36.56
C MET A 35 -20.85 7.24 36.68
N TRP A 36 -19.88 6.83 35.88
CA TRP A 36 -19.34 5.46 35.95
C TRP A 36 -18.59 5.18 37.26
N ARG A 37 -18.04 6.22 37.91
CA ARG A 37 -17.45 6.09 39.25
C ARG A 37 -18.50 5.71 40.30
N THR A 38 -19.73 6.20 40.21
CA THR A 38 -20.77 5.88 41.20
C THR A 38 -21.22 4.42 41.10
N LEU A 39 -21.02 3.76 39.96
CA LEU A 39 -21.32 2.35 39.74
C LEU A 39 -20.29 1.40 40.36
N LYS A 40 -19.15 1.89 40.84
CA LYS A 40 -18.04 1.08 41.37
C LYS A 40 -18.46 0.06 42.46
N PRO A 41 -19.36 0.37 43.41
CA PRO A 41 -19.79 -0.58 44.43
C PRO A 41 -20.57 -1.79 43.88
N GLY A 42 -21.09 -1.72 42.65
CA GLY A 42 -21.89 -2.78 42.03
C GLY A 42 -21.09 -3.90 41.36
N PHE A 43 -19.76 -3.85 41.41
CA PHE A 43 -18.89 -4.84 40.77
C PHE A 43 -18.23 -5.75 41.81
N ALA A 44 -18.01 -7.02 41.45
CA ALA A 44 -17.40 -7.99 42.36
C ALA A 44 -15.92 -7.68 42.64
N SER A 45 -15.25 -6.95 41.74
CA SER A 45 -13.87 -6.49 41.94
C SER A 45 -13.58 -5.16 41.25
N ILE A 46 -12.54 -4.46 41.74
CA ILE A 46 -12.03 -3.22 41.12
C ILE A 46 -11.53 -3.49 39.69
N LYS A 47 -10.94 -4.67 39.45
CA LYS A 47 -10.45 -5.07 38.13
C LYS A 47 -11.60 -5.16 37.12
N GLU A 48 -12.69 -5.82 37.50
CA GLU A 48 -13.88 -5.96 36.66
C GLU A 48 -14.53 -4.61 36.35
N TRP A 49 -14.66 -3.75 37.37
CA TRP A 49 -15.12 -2.38 37.18
C TRP A 49 -14.25 -1.62 36.17
N TRP A 50 -12.92 -1.73 36.29
CA TRP A 50 -12.00 -1.03 35.39
C TRP A 50 -12.08 -1.51 33.94
N GLU A 51 -12.22 -2.82 33.71
CA GLU A 51 -12.45 -3.35 32.36
C GLU A 51 -13.77 -2.85 31.76
N ASN A 52 -14.84 -2.76 32.57
CA ASN A 52 -16.11 -2.17 32.12
C ASN A 52 -15.95 -0.69 31.75
N VAL A 53 -15.24 0.09 32.55
CA VAL A 53 -14.95 1.50 32.28
C VAL A 53 -14.17 1.64 30.96
N LYS A 54 -13.12 0.84 30.74
CA LYS A 54 -12.37 0.87 29.47
C LYS A 54 -13.27 0.63 28.25
N MET A 55 -14.18 -0.34 28.35
CA MET A 55 -15.14 -0.63 27.27
C MET A 55 -16.06 0.56 26.99
N ARG A 56 -16.57 1.22 28.04
CA ARG A 56 -17.40 2.42 27.91
C ARG A 56 -16.64 3.62 27.34
N ILE A 57 -15.37 3.80 27.72
CA ILE A 57 -14.49 4.82 27.12
C ILE A 57 -14.33 4.58 25.62
N ARG A 58 -14.14 3.32 25.23
CA ARG A 58 -14.08 2.92 23.82
C ARG A 58 -15.37 3.23 23.08
N GLU A 59 -16.52 2.84 23.64
CA GLU A 59 -17.82 3.11 23.03
C GLU A 59 -18.07 4.61 22.88
N LEU A 60 -17.80 5.40 23.91
CA LEU A 60 -17.92 6.85 23.87
C LEU A 60 -17.04 7.47 22.78
N GLY A 61 -15.77 7.05 22.71
CA GLY A 61 -14.84 7.49 21.66
C GLY A 61 -15.33 7.15 20.25
N VAL A 62 -15.90 5.97 20.05
CA VAL A 62 -16.47 5.57 18.74
C VAL A 62 -17.70 6.40 18.40
N ILE A 63 -18.65 6.54 19.33
CA ILE A 63 -19.88 7.31 19.12
C ILE A 63 -19.56 8.76 18.79
N HIS A 64 -18.71 9.40 19.58
CA HIS A 64 -18.30 10.79 19.34
C HIS A 64 -17.54 10.95 18.03
N GLY A 65 -16.62 10.03 17.72
CA GLY A 65 -15.88 10.03 16.46
C GLY A 65 -16.79 9.93 15.24
N VAL A 66 -17.79 9.04 15.28
CA VAL A 66 -18.81 8.91 14.21
C VAL A 66 -19.65 10.17 14.10
N ARG A 67 -20.10 10.74 15.23
CA ARG A 67 -20.87 11.99 15.27
C ARG A 67 -20.08 13.15 14.64
N ARG A 68 -18.83 13.34 15.07
CA ARG A 68 -17.92 14.38 14.53
C ARG A 68 -17.66 14.20 13.03
N ALA A 69 -17.47 12.96 12.57
CA ALA A 69 -17.28 12.69 11.14
C ALA A 69 -18.53 13.02 10.32
N ARG A 70 -19.73 12.77 10.88
CA ARG A 70 -21.00 13.13 10.26
C ARG A 70 -21.19 14.65 10.20
N GLU A 71 -20.98 15.34 11.32
CA GLU A 71 -21.05 16.82 11.39
C GLU A 71 -20.10 17.48 10.38
N LYS A 72 -18.85 16.96 10.26
CA LYS A 72 -17.89 17.44 9.27
C LYS A 72 -18.38 17.21 7.83
N ARG A 73 -19.02 16.08 7.55
CA ARG A 73 -19.57 15.78 6.23
C ARG A 73 -20.75 16.69 5.90
N ASP A 74 -21.66 16.89 6.86
CA ASP A 74 -22.84 17.74 6.67
C ASP A 74 -22.41 19.20 6.44
N LEU A 75 -21.41 19.68 7.18
CA LEU A 75 -20.77 20.99 6.95
C LEU A 75 -20.15 21.09 5.55
N LEU A 76 -19.44 20.05 5.10
CA LEU A 76 -18.87 20.02 3.75
C LEU A 76 -19.94 20.10 2.65
N ILE A 77 -21.04 19.38 2.81
CA ILE A 77 -22.17 19.43 1.86
C ILE A 77 -22.76 20.85 1.82
N ALA A 78 -23.00 21.45 2.99
CA ALA A 78 -23.54 22.81 3.08
C ALA A 78 -22.57 23.86 2.48
N LEU A 79 -21.27 23.71 2.71
CA LEU A 79 -20.25 24.59 2.14
C LEU A 79 -20.07 24.38 0.64
N GLN A 80 -20.18 23.15 0.12
CA GLN A 80 -20.18 22.89 -1.33
C GLN A 80 -21.31 23.63 -2.03
N SER A 81 -22.50 23.69 -1.42
CA SER A 81 -23.62 24.47 -1.94
C SER A 81 -23.31 25.98 -2.00
N ARG A 82 -22.61 26.54 -1.00
CA ARG A 82 -22.19 27.96 -0.95
C ARG A 82 -20.97 28.28 -1.84
N CYS A 83 -20.11 27.30 -2.09
CA CYS A 83 -18.94 27.47 -2.96
C CYS A 83 -19.33 27.73 -4.41
N LEU A 84 -20.45 27.15 -4.86
CA LEU A 84 -21.07 27.46 -6.15
C LEU A 84 -21.50 28.94 -6.26
N GLU A 85 -21.62 29.64 -5.13
CA GLU A 85 -22.00 31.04 -5.02
C GLU A 85 -20.78 31.98 -4.81
N GLY A 86 -19.55 31.43 -4.74
CA GLY A 86 -18.29 32.20 -4.80
C GLY A 86 -17.48 32.32 -3.49
N ASP A 87 -17.88 31.65 -2.40
CA ASP A 87 -17.15 31.66 -1.12
C ASP A 87 -16.36 30.34 -0.93
N THR A 88 -15.02 30.40 -0.95
CA THR A 88 -14.15 29.20 -1.09
C THR A 88 -13.23 28.91 0.11
N GLU A 89 -13.07 29.86 1.04
CA GLU A 89 -11.98 29.84 2.03
C GLU A 89 -12.14 28.69 3.06
N ASP A 90 -13.35 28.45 3.54
CA ASP A 90 -13.67 27.36 4.46
C ASP A 90 -13.57 25.97 3.80
N VAL A 91 -13.88 25.89 2.50
CA VAL A 91 -13.80 24.65 1.73
C VAL A 91 -12.35 24.25 1.51
N GLU A 92 -11.50 25.19 1.11
CA GLU A 92 -10.07 24.95 0.91
C GLU A 92 -9.39 24.43 2.18
N ARG A 93 -9.68 25.06 3.33
CA ARG A 93 -9.13 24.61 4.63
C ARG A 93 -9.49 23.16 4.93
N ILE A 94 -10.76 22.77 4.73
CA ILE A 94 -11.21 21.40 5.02
C ILE A 94 -10.63 20.39 4.01
N LEU A 95 -10.57 20.76 2.73
CA LEU A 95 -9.97 19.93 1.69
C LEU A 95 -8.48 19.67 1.99
N LEU A 96 -7.76 20.70 2.44
CA LEU A 96 -6.35 20.60 2.80
C LEU A 96 -6.14 19.63 3.97
N GLU A 97 -7.02 19.65 4.99
CA GLU A 97 -6.98 18.67 6.07
C GLU A 97 -7.23 17.23 5.56
N GLU A 98 -8.21 17.04 4.67
CA GLU A 98 -8.51 15.73 4.09
C GLU A 98 -7.34 15.20 3.27
N GLN A 99 -6.75 16.05 2.43
CA GLN A 99 -5.58 15.72 1.62
C GLN A 99 -4.38 15.35 2.49
N ARG A 100 -4.08 16.13 3.53
CA ARG A 100 -3.02 15.81 4.50
C ARG A 100 -3.28 14.47 5.18
N GLY A 101 -4.51 14.23 5.61
CA GLY A 101 -4.91 12.95 6.20
C GLY A 101 -4.76 11.78 5.23
N ALA A 102 -5.16 11.95 3.97
CA ALA A 102 -5.03 10.96 2.92
C ALA A 102 -3.56 10.64 2.61
N PHE A 103 -2.71 11.66 2.57
CA PHE A 103 -1.27 11.53 2.37
C PHE A 103 -0.59 10.76 3.51
N VAL A 104 -0.92 11.06 4.78
CA VAL A 104 -0.38 10.32 5.93
C VAL A 104 -0.80 8.85 5.88
N ARG A 105 -2.09 8.57 5.64
CA ARG A 105 -2.62 7.19 5.57
C ARG A 105 -2.06 6.40 4.37
N SER A 106 -1.83 7.06 3.23
CA SER A 106 -1.23 6.39 2.07
C SER A 106 0.21 6.00 2.34
N ARG A 107 1.00 6.88 2.98
CA ARG A 107 2.37 6.59 3.40
C ARG A 107 2.45 5.51 4.47
N GLU A 108 1.58 5.54 5.48
CA GLU A 108 1.50 4.50 6.51
C GLU A 108 1.24 3.12 5.88
N LYS A 109 0.31 3.03 4.94
CA LYS A 109 0.01 1.79 4.21
C LYS A 109 1.17 1.29 3.36
N VAL A 110 1.96 2.19 2.78
CA VAL A 110 3.17 1.85 2.01
C VAL A 110 4.29 1.37 2.94
N LEU A 111 4.51 2.03 4.08
CA LEU A 111 5.52 1.61 5.06
C LEU A 111 5.16 0.27 5.71
N GLU A 112 3.91 0.09 6.13
CA GLU A 112 3.47 -1.13 6.81
C GLU A 112 3.46 -2.36 5.88
N LYS A 113 3.19 -2.18 4.58
CA LYS A 113 3.01 -3.30 3.65
C LYS A 113 4.09 -3.42 2.57
N GLY A 114 4.94 -2.41 2.42
CA GLY A 114 5.97 -2.35 1.39
C GLY A 114 7.27 -3.06 1.78
N GLU A 115 7.60 -3.07 3.07
CA GLU A 115 8.87 -3.64 3.58
C GLU A 115 8.69 -4.96 4.33
N ILE A 116 7.44 -5.40 4.53
CA ILE A 116 7.12 -6.68 5.17
C ILE A 116 6.76 -7.69 4.09
N PRO A 117 7.34 -8.91 4.10
CA PRO A 117 6.92 -10.03 3.23
C PRO A 117 5.52 -10.51 3.65
N SER A 118 4.54 -9.67 3.36
CA SER A 118 3.13 -9.83 3.67
C SER A 118 2.42 -10.49 2.49
N GLY A 119 1.27 -11.11 2.72
CA GLY A 119 0.45 -11.66 1.62
C GLY A 119 0.10 -10.62 0.55
N TYR A 120 0.05 -9.33 0.93
CA TYR A 120 -0.12 -8.22 0.00
C TYR A 120 1.10 -8.02 -0.91
N PHE A 121 2.32 -8.05 -0.36
CA PHE A 121 3.57 -7.98 -1.13
C PHE A 121 3.64 -9.11 -2.16
N TYR A 122 3.43 -10.36 -1.74
CA TYR A 122 3.44 -11.51 -2.65
C TYR A 122 2.36 -11.42 -3.73
N THR A 123 1.16 -10.93 -3.38
CA THR A 123 0.10 -10.73 -4.38
C THR A 123 0.48 -9.65 -5.38
N LYS A 124 1.06 -8.54 -4.92
CA LYS A 124 1.52 -7.46 -5.80
C LYS A 124 2.62 -7.93 -6.75
N GLU A 125 3.59 -8.69 -6.23
CA GLU A 125 4.69 -9.21 -7.03
C GLU A 125 4.22 -10.27 -8.04
N ARG A 126 3.32 -11.17 -7.63
CA ARG A 126 2.68 -12.11 -8.55
C ARG A 126 1.92 -11.38 -9.67
N ASN A 127 1.11 -10.38 -9.33
CA ASN A 127 0.38 -9.62 -10.34
C ASN A 127 1.33 -8.88 -11.29
N ALA A 128 2.45 -8.35 -10.78
CA ALA A 128 3.47 -7.73 -11.62
C ALA A 128 4.16 -8.74 -12.53
N ALA A 129 4.45 -9.95 -12.04
CA ALA A 129 5.01 -11.04 -12.83
C ALA A 129 4.02 -11.50 -13.92
N GLU A 130 2.75 -11.71 -13.58
CA GLU A 130 1.68 -12.06 -14.52
C GLU A 130 1.50 -10.98 -15.60
N ALA A 131 1.51 -9.70 -15.23
CA ALA A 131 1.38 -8.60 -16.18
C ALA A 131 2.59 -8.47 -17.13
N LYS A 132 3.78 -8.89 -16.69
CA LYS A 132 5.01 -8.90 -17.51
C LYS A 132 5.19 -10.19 -18.30
N GLN A 133 4.34 -11.19 -18.10
CA GLN A 133 4.45 -12.46 -18.79
C GLN A 133 4.00 -12.31 -20.25
N ILE A 134 4.89 -12.66 -21.18
CA ILE A 134 4.55 -12.71 -22.61
C ILE A 134 3.84 -14.04 -22.88
N LEU A 135 2.51 -14.02 -22.96
CA LEU A 135 1.69 -15.22 -23.17
C LEU A 135 1.63 -15.66 -24.64
N SER A 136 1.74 -14.70 -25.56
CA SER A 136 1.69 -14.94 -26.99
C SER A 136 2.48 -13.89 -27.77
N VAL A 137 2.95 -14.30 -28.95
CA VAL A 137 3.70 -13.45 -29.88
C VAL A 137 3.20 -13.68 -31.29
N LYS A 138 3.23 -12.64 -32.13
CA LYS A 138 2.91 -12.74 -33.55
C LYS A 138 4.18 -13.08 -34.33
N GLY A 139 4.21 -14.24 -34.97
CA GLY A 139 5.35 -14.67 -35.80
C GLY A 139 5.42 -13.94 -37.15
N GLU A 140 6.51 -14.14 -37.89
CA GLU A 140 6.79 -13.47 -39.18
C GLU A 140 5.65 -13.64 -40.21
N ASN A 141 4.97 -14.79 -40.21
CA ASN A 141 3.87 -15.08 -41.16
C ASN A 141 2.51 -14.50 -40.71
N GLY A 142 2.47 -13.73 -39.63
CA GLY A 142 1.26 -13.16 -39.06
C GLY A 142 0.49 -14.07 -38.09
N ASN A 143 0.98 -15.29 -37.88
CA ASN A 143 0.37 -16.29 -37.00
C ASN A 143 0.61 -15.94 -35.52
N ILE A 144 -0.40 -16.14 -34.66
CA ILE A 144 -0.26 -15.97 -33.21
C ILE A 144 0.24 -17.29 -32.61
N VAL A 145 1.39 -17.23 -31.92
CA VAL A 145 2.01 -18.35 -31.22
C VAL A 145 1.87 -18.11 -29.72
N SER A 146 1.41 -19.13 -28.98
CA SER A 146 1.17 -19.04 -27.53
C SER A 146 1.83 -20.22 -26.80
N GLY A 147 2.03 -20.06 -25.48
CA GLY A 147 2.59 -21.12 -24.62
C GLY A 147 4.08 -21.38 -24.88
N ASP A 148 4.52 -22.63 -24.76
CA ASP A 148 5.94 -23.00 -24.81
C ASP A 148 6.63 -22.65 -26.14
N ASN A 149 5.85 -22.52 -27.21
CA ASN A 149 6.36 -22.18 -28.54
C ASN A 149 6.79 -20.71 -28.66
N VAL A 150 6.35 -19.82 -27.75
CA VAL A 150 6.80 -18.41 -27.70
C VAL A 150 8.32 -18.34 -27.54
N ARG A 151 8.90 -19.25 -26.74
CA ARG A 151 10.36 -19.30 -26.52
C ARG A 151 11.12 -19.59 -27.81
N ARG A 152 10.61 -20.50 -28.64
CA ARG A 152 11.21 -20.81 -29.95
C ARG A 152 11.18 -19.62 -30.88
N VAL A 153 10.08 -18.86 -30.91
CA VAL A 153 10.00 -17.62 -31.72
C VAL A 153 11.08 -16.62 -31.33
N PHE A 154 11.30 -16.39 -30.03
CA PHE A 154 12.39 -15.52 -29.57
C PHE A 154 13.77 -16.09 -29.91
N GLN A 155 13.96 -17.40 -29.74
CA GLN A 155 15.23 -18.07 -30.06
C GLN A 155 15.55 -17.94 -31.55
N ASP A 156 14.59 -18.23 -32.43
CA ASP A 156 14.76 -18.15 -33.88
C ASP A 156 15.03 -16.70 -34.31
N PHE A 157 14.28 -15.74 -33.76
CA PHE A 157 14.47 -14.32 -34.05
C PHE A 157 15.88 -13.84 -33.67
N TYR A 158 16.33 -14.09 -32.44
CA TYR A 158 17.66 -13.64 -32.00
C TYR A 158 18.78 -14.45 -32.65
N THR A 159 18.57 -15.74 -32.91
CA THR A 159 19.53 -16.54 -33.70
C THR A 159 19.68 -15.91 -35.07
N LYS A 160 18.59 -15.62 -35.78
CA LYS A 160 18.65 -14.93 -37.08
C LYS A 160 19.32 -13.56 -36.97
N LEU A 161 18.92 -12.73 -35.99
CA LEU A 161 19.47 -11.38 -35.79
C LEU A 161 20.98 -11.39 -35.58
N TYR A 162 21.49 -12.30 -34.75
CA TYR A 162 22.91 -12.40 -34.43
C TYR A 162 23.71 -13.34 -35.34
N SER A 163 23.05 -14.18 -36.15
CA SER A 163 23.67 -14.97 -37.23
C SER A 163 23.70 -14.22 -38.56
N THR A 164 23.02 -13.08 -38.68
CA THR A 164 23.15 -12.23 -39.86
C THR A 164 24.53 -11.57 -39.80
N GLU A 165 25.52 -12.21 -40.42
CA GLU A 165 26.82 -11.62 -40.75
C GLU A 165 26.57 -10.46 -41.73
N ASN A 166 26.23 -9.29 -41.21
CA ASN A 166 26.51 -8.06 -41.92
C ASN A 166 28.02 -7.85 -41.87
N ASP A 167 28.62 -7.41 -42.98
CA ASP A 167 30.03 -7.01 -43.11
C ASP A 167 30.52 -6.34 -41.82
N ILE A 168 31.16 -7.11 -40.95
CA ILE A 168 31.77 -6.57 -39.75
C ILE A 168 32.99 -5.83 -40.26
N ASP A 169 32.93 -4.51 -40.20
CA ASP A 169 34.09 -3.66 -40.44
C ASP A 169 35.14 -4.00 -39.38
N VAL A 170 36.10 -4.84 -39.78
CA VAL A 170 37.17 -5.37 -38.93
C VAL A 170 38.05 -4.23 -38.40
N GLU A 171 38.17 -3.15 -39.15
CA GLU A 171 38.95 -1.96 -38.77
C GLU A 171 38.24 -1.23 -37.63
N CYS A 172 36.93 -0.98 -37.78
CA CYS A 172 36.11 -0.36 -36.74
C CYS A 172 35.99 -1.25 -35.48
N GLN A 173 35.88 -2.57 -35.65
CA GLN A 173 35.87 -3.53 -34.54
C GLN A 173 37.20 -3.49 -33.77
N SER A 174 38.33 -3.49 -34.47
CA SER A 174 39.64 -3.49 -33.83
C SER A 174 39.96 -2.16 -33.14
N GLU A 175 39.53 -1.02 -33.69
CA GLU A 175 39.57 0.27 -32.99
C GLU A 175 38.76 0.26 -31.69
N LEU A 176 37.54 -0.27 -31.73
CA LEU A 176 36.66 -0.35 -30.56
C LEU A 176 37.22 -1.29 -29.48
N LEU A 177 37.75 -2.45 -29.88
CA LEU A 177 38.37 -3.39 -28.95
C LEU A 177 39.69 -2.85 -28.36
N ASN A 178 40.44 -2.04 -29.10
CA ASN A 178 41.65 -1.37 -28.59
C ASN A 178 41.34 -0.32 -27.51
N CYS A 179 40.11 0.19 -27.45
CA CYS A 179 39.69 1.08 -26.37
C CYS A 179 39.47 0.34 -25.03
N ILE A 180 39.36 -0.99 -25.04
CA ILE A 180 39.16 -1.81 -23.85
C ILE A 180 40.51 -2.08 -23.17
N LYS A 181 40.85 -1.23 -22.19
CA LYS A 181 42.14 -1.28 -21.46
C LYS A 181 42.20 -2.34 -20.36
N SER A 182 41.07 -2.90 -19.96
CA SER A 182 40.96 -3.88 -18.88
C SER A 182 40.23 -5.12 -19.38
N LYS A 183 40.87 -6.28 -19.23
CA LYS A 183 40.25 -7.58 -19.46
C LYS A 183 40.11 -8.29 -18.13
N VAL A 184 39.05 -9.07 -18.00
CA VAL A 184 38.86 -9.97 -16.86
C VAL A 184 40.02 -10.98 -16.85
N ALA A 185 40.57 -11.28 -15.68
CA ALA A 185 41.65 -12.25 -15.56
C ALA A 185 41.17 -13.64 -16.01
N ASP A 186 42.04 -14.44 -16.62
CA ASP A 186 41.65 -15.75 -17.17
C ASP A 186 41.06 -16.70 -16.10
N ALA A 187 41.44 -16.52 -14.84
CA ALA A 187 40.87 -17.24 -13.70
C ALA A 187 39.40 -16.89 -13.44
N ASP A 188 39.03 -15.62 -13.53
CA ASP A 188 37.66 -15.13 -13.28
C ASP A 188 36.73 -15.40 -14.47
N ARG A 189 37.31 -15.59 -15.66
CA ARG A 189 36.56 -15.90 -16.88
C ARG A 189 35.81 -17.24 -16.80
N LEU A 190 36.40 -18.22 -16.11
CA LEU A 190 35.79 -19.53 -15.86
C LEU A 190 34.60 -19.47 -14.90
N ASP A 191 34.49 -18.40 -14.11
CA ASP A 191 33.41 -18.20 -13.14
C ASP A 191 32.20 -17.47 -13.75
N LEU A 192 32.37 -16.75 -14.86
CA LEU A 192 31.30 -15.99 -15.53
C LEU A 192 30.24 -16.88 -16.22
N ASP A 193 30.64 -18.06 -16.71
CA ASP A 193 29.75 -19.01 -17.37
C ASP A 193 29.12 -20.04 -16.42
N ARG A 194 29.40 -19.94 -15.11
CA ARG A 194 28.80 -20.84 -14.13
C ARG A 194 27.32 -20.54 -13.97
N PRO A 195 26.46 -21.58 -13.81
CA PRO A 195 25.07 -21.37 -13.47
C PRO A 195 24.96 -20.54 -12.19
N LEU A 196 24.11 -19.53 -12.18
CA LEU A 196 23.73 -18.82 -10.95
C LEU A 196 23.04 -19.84 -10.03
N SER A 197 23.80 -20.39 -9.08
CA SER A 197 23.25 -21.30 -8.06
C SER A 197 22.32 -20.52 -7.14
N SER A 198 21.07 -20.98 -7.03
CA SER A 198 20.08 -20.51 -6.06
C SER A 198 20.47 -20.90 -4.63
#